data_AF-A0A139AG46-F1
#
_entry.id   AF-A0A139AG46-F1
#
_cell.length_a   1.000
_cell.length_b   1.000
_cell.length_c   1.000
_cell.angle_alpha   90.00
_cell.angle_beta   90.00
_cell.angle_gamma   90.00
#
_symmetry.space_group_name_H-M   'P 1'
#
loop_
_entity.id
_entity.type
_entity.pdbx_description
1 polymer ?
#
loop_
_entity_poly.entity_id
_entity_poly.type
_entity_poly.pdbx_seq_one_letter_code
_entity_poly.pdbx_strand_id
1 'polypeptide(L)'
;MARLKIPKDAITSGYVLKLETLEDIGTQMGVDVDRLVHSVERFNQFALRGVDEDHHPGNTSYKHSLGDPRHKPNPNLGTIEKPPFFGMKVYPGDIGTKGGLLTDEHARVLREDGTVIPGLYAAGNTTASLMGKRRWCWRHLGPACTFAYIAVNHVANVEN
;
A
#
# COMPACT_ATOMS: atom_id res chain seq x y z
N MET A 1 -8.66 4.65 -20.66
CA MET A 1 -7.50 4.67 -19.73
C MET A 1 -6.25 4.41 -20.54
N ALA A 2 -5.23 5.27 -20.42
CA ALA A 2 -3.94 5.03 -21.04
C ALA A 2 -3.33 3.75 -20.45
N ARG A 3 -2.86 2.85 -21.32
CA ARG A 3 -2.19 1.61 -20.90
C ARG A 3 -0.83 2.02 -20.34
N LEU A 4 -0.71 2.11 -19.01
CA LEU A 4 0.56 2.38 -18.34
C LEU A 4 1.56 1.31 -18.79
N LYS A 5 2.67 1.75 -19.40
CA LYS A 5 3.75 0.86 -19.83
C LYS A 5 4.68 0.65 -18.64
N ILE A 6 5.08 -0.60 -18.41
CA ILE A 6 6.11 -0.91 -17.41
C ILE A 6 7.39 -0.15 -17.80
N PRO A 7 8.05 0.55 -16.86
CA PRO A 7 9.30 1.25 -17.14
C PRO A 7 10.34 0.29 -17.73
N LYS A 8 10.97 0.68 -18.85
CA LYS A 8 11.96 -0.17 -19.53
C LYS A 8 13.12 -0.55 -18.61
N ASP A 9 13.55 0.40 -17.78
CA ASP A 9 14.66 0.22 -16.84
C ASP A 9 14.38 -0.84 -15.77
N ALA A 10 13.11 -1.00 -15.38
CA ALA A 10 12.71 -2.06 -14.45
C ALA A 10 12.86 -3.46 -15.08
N ILE A 11 12.67 -3.56 -16.40
CA ILE A 11 12.84 -4.83 -17.13
C ILE A 11 14.32 -5.09 -17.40
N THR A 12 15.06 -4.09 -17.87
CA THR A 12 16.49 -4.27 -18.21
C THR A 12 17.37 -4.51 -16.98
N SER A 13 17.01 -3.98 -15.82
CA SER A 13 17.68 -4.26 -14.55
C SER A 13 17.38 -5.64 -13.98
N GLY A 14 16.39 -6.37 -14.52
CA GLY A 14 15.91 -7.64 -13.98
C GLY A 14 15.05 -7.51 -12.71
N TYR A 15 14.69 -6.29 -12.30
CA TYR A 15 13.77 -6.07 -11.18
C TYR A 15 12.37 -6.60 -11.48
N VAL A 16 11.92 -6.41 -12.72
CA VAL A 16 10.72 -7.03 -13.28
C VAL A 16 11.16 -8.01 -14.37
N LEU A 17 10.88 -9.29 -14.15
CA LEU A 17 11.03 -10.32 -15.16
C LEU A 17 9.94 -10.17 -16.20
N LYS A 18 10.29 -10.39 -17.47
CA LYS A 18 9.36 -10.46 -18.60
C LYS A 18 9.74 -11.65 -19.46
N LEU A 19 8.93 -12.71 -19.41
CA LEU A 19 9.23 -14.00 -20.05
C LEU A 19 8.00 -14.52 -20.78
N GLU A 20 8.17 -15.49 -21.69
CA GLU A 20 7.07 -16.01 -22.52
C GLU A 20 6.33 -17.17 -21.85
N THR A 21 6.90 -17.77 -20.80
CA THR A 21 6.31 -18.92 -20.09
C THR A 21 6.30 -18.70 -18.57
N LEU A 22 5.40 -19.38 -17.85
CA LEU A 22 5.35 -19.34 -16.39
C LEU A 22 6.49 -20.16 -15.78
N GLU A 23 6.96 -21.17 -16.48
CA GLU A 23 8.07 -22.04 -16.14
C GLU A 23 9.38 -21.25 -16.09
N ASP A 24 9.61 -20.39 -17.08
CA ASP A 24 10.76 -19.49 -17.11
C ASP A 24 10.69 -18.49 -15.94
N ILE A 25 9.49 -17.97 -15.62
CA ILE A 25 9.27 -17.09 -14.45
C ILE A 25 9.61 -17.83 -13.16
N GLY A 26 9.10 -19.04 -12.98
CA GLY A 26 9.34 -19.85 -11.78
C GLY A 26 10.83 -20.14 -11.58
N THR A 27 11.50 -20.54 -12.66
CA THR A 27 12.94 -20.81 -12.68
C THR A 27 13.75 -19.56 -12.31
N GLN A 28 13.48 -18.41 -12.94
CA GLN A 28 14.21 -17.17 -12.64
C GLN A 28 13.88 -16.61 -11.24
N MET A 29 12.67 -16.79 -10.75
CA MET A 29 12.29 -16.36 -9.39
C MET A 29 12.87 -17.27 -8.30
N GLY A 30 13.30 -18.49 -8.66
CA GLY A 30 13.76 -19.51 -7.71
C GLY A 30 12.63 -20.10 -6.88
N VAL A 31 11.43 -20.21 -7.46
CA VAL A 31 10.25 -20.84 -6.83
C VAL A 31 9.98 -22.20 -7.47
N ASP A 32 9.20 -23.03 -6.78
CA ASP A 32 8.73 -24.32 -7.30
C ASP A 32 7.86 -24.09 -8.55
N VAL A 33 8.38 -24.51 -9.71
CA VAL A 33 7.78 -24.29 -11.03
C VAL A 33 6.43 -24.98 -11.15
N ASP A 34 6.35 -26.26 -10.75
CA ASP A 34 5.12 -27.06 -10.87
C ASP A 34 4.02 -26.47 -10.00
N ARG A 35 4.35 -26.04 -8.78
CA ARG A 35 3.41 -25.35 -7.89
C ARG A 35 2.96 -24.01 -8.45
N LEU A 36 3.87 -23.25 -9.06
CA LEU A 36 3.52 -21.96 -9.67
C LEU A 36 2.52 -22.16 -10.82
N VAL A 37 2.82 -23.07 -11.76
CA VAL A 37 1.95 -23.35 -12.91
C VAL A 37 0.58 -23.83 -12.43
N HIS A 38 0.53 -24.81 -11.52
CA HIS A 38 -0.72 -25.32 -10.97
C HIS A 38 -1.53 -24.23 -10.23
N SER A 39 -0.85 -23.35 -9.49
CA SER A 39 -1.52 -22.24 -8.79
C SER A 39 -2.15 -21.25 -9.78
N VAL A 40 -1.47 -20.95 -10.89
CA VAL A 40 -2.01 -20.06 -11.93
C VAL A 40 -3.19 -20.72 -12.65
N GLU A 41 -3.10 -22.02 -12.98
CA GLU A 41 -4.20 -22.77 -13.58
C GLU A 41 -5.46 -22.77 -12.71
N ARG A 42 -5.31 -23.07 -11.41
CA ARG A 42 -6.41 -23.01 -10.44
C ARG A 42 -6.98 -21.60 -10.31
N PHE A 43 -6.11 -20.59 -10.21
CA PHE A 43 -6.54 -19.19 -10.13
C PHE A 43 -7.32 -18.76 -11.37
N ASN A 44 -6.92 -19.21 -12.57
CA ASN A 44 -7.66 -18.93 -13.80
C ASN A 44 -9.08 -19.51 -13.76
N GLN A 45 -9.26 -20.71 -13.19
CA GLN A 45 -10.60 -21.27 -12.98
C GLN A 45 -11.43 -20.46 -12.00
N PHE A 46 -10.83 -19.89 -10.95
CA PHE A 46 -11.51 -18.95 -10.06
C PHE A 46 -11.92 -17.67 -10.76
N ALA A 47 -11.03 -17.10 -11.57
CA ALA A 47 -11.30 -15.88 -12.32
C ALA A 47 -12.45 -16.06 -13.32
N LEU A 48 -12.48 -17.18 -14.05
CA LEU A 48 -13.58 -17.51 -14.97
C LEU A 48 -14.93 -17.64 -14.25
N ARG A 49 -14.95 -18.22 -13.04
CA ARG A 49 -16.17 -18.35 -12.22
C ARG A 49 -16.54 -17.06 -11.47
N GLY A 50 -15.58 -16.15 -11.28
CA GLY A 50 -15.74 -14.92 -10.48
C GLY A 50 -15.60 -15.11 -8.98
N VAL A 51 -15.22 -16.30 -8.53
CA VAL A 51 -15.13 -16.65 -7.11
C VAL A 51 -13.80 -17.33 -6.87
N ASP A 52 -12.95 -16.68 -6.08
CA ASP A 52 -11.75 -17.28 -5.48
C ASP A 52 -12.13 -17.73 -4.07
N GLU A 53 -12.22 -19.05 -3.92
CA GLU A 53 -12.63 -19.76 -2.70
C GLU A 53 -11.54 -19.75 -1.61
N ASP A 54 -10.30 -19.39 -1.97
CA ASP A 54 -9.16 -19.43 -1.07
C ASP A 54 -9.00 -18.08 -0.33
N HIS A 55 -9.15 -16.94 -1.04
CA HIS A 55 -8.86 -15.61 -0.48
C HIS A 55 -10.02 -14.61 -0.52
N HIS A 56 -11.07 -14.89 -1.30
CA HIS A 56 -12.26 -14.04 -1.44
C HIS A 56 -11.94 -12.55 -1.74
N PRO A 57 -11.16 -12.22 -2.79
CA PRO A 57 -10.86 -10.85 -3.17
C PRO A 57 -12.14 -10.10 -3.60
N GLY A 58 -12.24 -8.84 -3.20
CA GLY A 58 -13.43 -8.03 -3.45
C GLY A 58 -14.61 -8.28 -2.51
N ASN A 59 -14.44 -9.06 -1.43
CA ASN A 59 -15.51 -9.38 -0.47
C ASN A 59 -16.03 -8.22 0.40
N THR A 60 -15.45 -7.03 0.27
CA THR A 60 -15.92 -5.81 0.94
C THR A 60 -16.11 -4.71 -0.09
N SER A 61 -16.99 -3.75 0.16
CA SER A 61 -17.20 -2.60 -0.74
C SER A 61 -15.89 -1.87 -1.06
N TYR A 62 -15.03 -1.70 -0.05
CA TYR A 62 -13.70 -1.11 -0.22
C TYR A 62 -12.83 -1.93 -1.19
N LYS A 63 -12.62 -3.23 -0.93
CA LYS A 63 -11.81 -4.07 -1.84
C LYS A 63 -12.43 -4.17 -3.23
N HIS A 64 -13.76 -4.28 -3.32
CA HIS A 64 -14.47 -4.35 -4.59
C HIS A 64 -14.23 -3.09 -5.45
N SER A 65 -14.14 -1.92 -4.80
CA SER A 65 -13.86 -0.64 -5.47
C SER A 65 -12.46 -0.52 -6.08
N LEU A 66 -11.52 -1.42 -5.73
CA LEU A 66 -10.15 -1.44 -6.26
C LEU A 66 -10.01 -2.21 -7.59
N GLY A 67 -11.03 -3.00 -7.98
CA GLY A 67 -11.02 -3.77 -9.23
C GLY A 67 -11.37 -2.95 -10.49
N ASP A 68 -11.27 -3.55 -11.68
CA ASP A 68 -11.76 -2.93 -12.92
C ASP A 68 -13.28 -3.12 -13.02
N PRO A 69 -14.10 -2.05 -12.86
CA PRO A 69 -15.58 -2.18 -12.84
C PRO A 69 -16.16 -2.69 -14.17
N ARG A 70 -15.39 -2.66 -15.26
CA ARG A 70 -15.79 -3.16 -16.58
C ARG A 70 -15.54 -4.66 -16.72
N HIS A 71 -14.75 -5.25 -15.83
CA HIS A 71 -14.48 -6.67 -15.83
C HIS A 71 -15.57 -7.44 -15.09
N LYS A 72 -16.02 -8.53 -15.68
CA LYS A 72 -17.08 -9.42 -15.18
C LYS A 72 -16.56 -10.87 -15.28
N PRO A 73 -17.05 -11.79 -14.43
CA PRO A 73 -18.09 -11.61 -13.41
C PRO A 73 -17.62 -10.87 -12.14
N ASN A 74 -16.34 -10.94 -11.77
CA ASN A 74 -15.79 -10.25 -10.59
C ASN A 74 -14.70 -9.25 -11.01
N PRO A 75 -14.82 -7.95 -10.68
CA PRO A 75 -13.87 -6.93 -11.12
C PRO A 75 -12.45 -7.08 -10.55
N ASN A 76 -12.26 -7.95 -9.55
CA ASN A 76 -10.97 -8.16 -8.87
C ASN A 76 -10.24 -9.43 -9.34
N LEU A 77 -10.84 -10.23 -10.21
CA LEU A 77 -10.28 -11.49 -10.67
C LEU A 77 -10.15 -11.48 -12.19
N GLY A 78 -8.93 -11.48 -12.70
CA GLY A 78 -8.65 -11.60 -14.13
C GLY A 78 -7.71 -12.77 -14.40
N THR A 79 -7.88 -13.46 -15.52
CA THR A 79 -7.03 -14.60 -15.89
C THR A 79 -5.60 -14.16 -16.20
N ILE A 80 -4.65 -15.06 -15.90
CA ILE A 80 -3.22 -14.97 -16.18
C ILE A 80 -2.91 -16.08 -17.21
N GLU A 81 -3.19 -15.80 -18.48
CA GLU A 81 -3.09 -16.82 -19.55
C GLU A 81 -2.35 -16.31 -20.80
N LYS A 82 -2.16 -14.99 -20.91
CA LYS A 82 -1.60 -14.36 -22.11
C LYS A 82 -0.15 -13.94 -21.87
N PRO A 83 0.81 -14.49 -22.61
CA PRO A 83 2.17 -13.99 -22.57
C PRO A 83 2.26 -12.56 -23.17
N PRO A 84 3.31 -11.80 -22.86
CA PRO A 84 4.40 -12.15 -21.94
C PRO A 84 3.95 -12.11 -20.47
N PHE A 85 4.45 -13.06 -19.68
CA PHE A 85 4.27 -13.11 -18.24
C PHE A 85 5.27 -12.21 -17.53
N PHE A 86 4.86 -11.67 -16.39
CA PHE A 86 5.68 -10.76 -15.59
C PHE A 86 5.79 -11.28 -14.16
N GLY A 87 6.99 -11.21 -13.60
CA GLY A 87 7.29 -11.64 -12.24
C GLY A 87 8.17 -10.61 -11.55
N MET A 88 7.94 -10.37 -10.26
CA MET A 88 8.80 -9.51 -9.44
C MET A 88 8.79 -9.97 -7.99
N LYS A 89 9.91 -9.77 -7.30
CA LYS A 89 9.98 -10.04 -5.86
C LYS A 89 9.39 -8.86 -5.10
N VAL A 90 8.39 -9.13 -4.26
CA VAL A 90 7.77 -8.13 -3.39
C VAL A 90 8.25 -8.38 -1.96
N TYR A 91 8.88 -7.37 -1.38
CA TYR A 91 9.34 -7.42 0.01
C TYR A 91 8.43 -6.55 0.88
N PRO A 92 8.23 -6.90 2.16
CA PRO A 92 7.53 -6.04 3.10
C PRO A 92 8.25 -4.69 3.22
N GLY A 93 7.59 -3.62 2.80
CA GLY A 93 8.06 -2.25 2.98
C GLY A 93 7.21 -1.50 4.01
N ASP A 94 7.76 -0.42 4.56
CA ASP A 94 7.02 0.54 5.35
C ASP A 94 6.86 1.87 4.60
N ILE A 95 5.83 2.64 4.99
CA ILE A 95 5.54 3.98 4.44
C ILE A 95 5.71 4.98 5.58
N GLY A 96 6.79 4.82 6.35
CA GLY A 96 7.11 5.64 7.51
C GLY A 96 6.69 5.04 8.85
N THR A 97 7.41 5.50 9.87
CA THR A 97 7.12 5.22 11.29
C THR A 97 5.96 6.09 11.77
N LYS A 98 5.34 5.67 12.87
CA LYS A 98 4.20 6.34 13.51
C LYS A 98 4.39 6.58 15.00
N GLY A 99 5.59 6.26 15.49
CA GLY A 99 6.04 6.63 16.82
C GLY A 99 6.75 7.96 16.73
N GLY A 100 6.87 8.67 17.85
CA GLY A 100 7.49 9.97 17.88
C GLY A 100 7.19 10.69 19.18
N LEU A 101 7.37 12.01 19.15
CA LEU A 101 7.12 12.89 20.29
C LEU A 101 5.64 12.91 20.66
N LEU A 102 5.34 12.94 21.95
CA LEU A 102 3.99 13.21 22.42
C LEU A 102 3.70 14.70 22.23
N THR A 103 2.51 14.99 21.69
CA THR A 103 2.03 16.36 21.49
C THR A 103 0.62 16.52 22.00
N ASP A 104 0.28 17.73 22.44
CA ASP A 104 -1.10 18.11 22.77
C ASP A 104 -1.92 18.51 21.54
N GLU A 105 -3.15 18.98 21.77
CA GLU A 105 -4.08 19.45 20.72
C GLU A 105 -3.55 20.65 19.93
N HIS A 106 -2.55 21.36 20.44
CA HIS A 106 -1.89 22.50 19.79
C HIS A 106 -0.57 22.12 19.11
N ALA A 107 -0.29 20.82 18.98
CA ALA A 107 0.94 20.26 18.43
C ALA A 107 2.22 20.65 19.21
N ARG A 108 2.09 21.06 20.46
CA ARG A 108 3.24 21.38 21.34
C ARG A 108 3.82 20.10 21.90
N VAL A 109 5.14 19.99 21.93
CA VAL A 109 5.81 18.79 22.44
C VAL A 109 5.72 18.72 23.97
N LEU A 110 5.42 17.53 24.48
CA LEU A 110 5.29 17.24 25.89
C LEU A 110 6.53 16.54 26.44
N ARG A 111 6.84 16.81 27.71
CA ARG A 111 7.79 16.05 28.53
C ARG A 111 7.14 14.77 29.06
N GLU A 112 7.94 13.93 29.70
CA GLU A 112 7.47 12.69 30.34
C GLU A 112 6.46 12.95 31.47
N ASP A 113 6.57 14.08 32.16
CA ASP A 113 5.63 14.51 33.20
C ASP A 113 4.33 15.15 32.64
N GLY A 114 4.21 15.22 31.30
CA GLY A 114 3.08 15.83 30.61
C GLY A 114 3.15 17.36 30.47
N THR A 115 4.20 18.01 30.98
CA THR A 115 4.37 19.46 30.82
C THR A 115 4.86 19.84 29.42
N VAL A 116 4.47 21.02 28.95
CA VAL A 116 4.85 21.53 27.62
C VAL A 116 6.32 21.97 27.59
N ILE A 117 7.01 21.67 26.49
CA ILE A 117 8.32 22.26 26.16
C ILE A 117 8.08 23.58 25.40
N PRO A 118 8.36 24.76 26.01
CA PRO A 118 8.06 26.03 25.36
C PRO A 118 8.81 26.20 24.04
N GLY A 119 8.09 26.63 23.00
CA GLY A 119 8.66 26.90 21.67
C GLY A 119 8.92 25.67 20.80
N LEU A 120 8.67 24.45 21.28
CA LEU A 120 8.89 23.22 20.52
C LEU A 120 7.56 22.60 20.07
N TYR A 121 7.43 22.41 18.76
CA TYR A 121 6.25 21.81 18.11
C TYR A 121 6.68 20.64 17.23
N ALA A 122 5.78 19.68 17.04
CA ALA A 122 6.01 18.55 16.14
C ALA A 122 4.72 18.18 15.42
N ALA A 123 4.86 17.73 14.16
CA ALA A 123 3.74 17.26 13.35
C ALA A 123 4.17 16.10 12.44
N GLY A 124 3.18 15.36 11.92
CA GLY A 124 3.40 14.26 10.98
C GLY A 124 4.13 13.06 11.60
N ASN A 125 5.07 12.45 10.87
CA ASN A 125 5.74 11.23 11.32
C ASN A 125 6.74 11.45 12.48
N THR A 126 6.98 12.70 12.86
CA THR A 126 7.77 13.05 14.05
C THR A 126 6.96 12.91 15.34
N THR A 127 5.63 12.81 15.27
CA THR A 127 4.76 12.67 16.45
C THR A 127 4.27 11.24 16.65
N ALA A 128 3.95 10.92 17.90
CA ALA A 128 3.19 9.73 18.21
C ALA A 128 1.80 9.84 17.56
N SER A 129 1.51 8.91 16.64
CA SER A 129 0.28 8.97 15.85
C SER A 129 -0.97 8.78 16.71
N LEU A 130 -1.94 9.69 16.56
CA LEU A 130 -3.28 9.59 17.16
C LEU A 130 -4.04 8.31 16.76
N MET A 131 -3.67 7.68 15.65
CA MET A 131 -4.29 6.43 15.19
C MET A 131 -3.82 5.20 15.97
N GLY A 132 -2.88 5.36 16.91
CA GLY A 132 -2.38 4.32 17.79
C GLY A 132 -1.87 3.11 17.01
N LYS A 133 -2.31 1.90 17.39
CA LYS A 133 -1.87 0.65 16.75
C LYS A 133 -2.40 0.48 15.32
N ARG A 134 -3.47 1.16 14.92
CA ARG A 134 -4.12 0.91 13.63
C ARG A 134 -3.52 1.78 12.52
N ARG A 135 -3.03 1.15 11.45
CA ARG A 135 -2.58 1.86 10.24
C ARG A 135 -3.61 1.74 9.14
N TRP A 136 -3.84 2.85 8.47
CA TRP A 136 -4.64 2.94 7.26
C TRP A 136 -3.80 3.65 6.22
N CYS A 137 -3.78 3.14 5.00
CA CYS A 137 -3.15 3.83 3.88
C CYS A 137 -3.73 5.24 3.74
N TRP A 138 -2.90 6.21 3.34
CA TRP A 138 -3.28 7.63 3.16
C TRP A 138 -3.61 8.47 4.40
N ARG A 139 -3.62 7.92 5.61
CA ARG A 139 -4.04 8.64 6.82
C ARG A 139 -2.93 9.41 7.56
N HIS A 140 -1.72 9.50 7.02
CA HIS A 140 -0.60 10.23 7.65
C HIS A 140 -0.53 11.69 7.18
N LEU A 141 -0.81 11.98 5.90
CA LEU A 141 -0.72 13.33 5.34
C LEU A 141 -1.78 14.28 5.92
N GLY A 142 -3.04 13.84 6.02
CA GLY A 142 -4.13 14.67 6.54
C GLY A 142 -3.81 15.22 7.94
N PRO A 143 -3.59 14.35 8.95
CA PRO A 143 -3.19 14.79 10.28
C PRO A 143 -1.89 15.60 10.26
N ALA A 144 -0.88 15.23 9.47
CA ALA A 144 0.36 15.99 9.38
C ALA A 144 0.10 17.45 8.98
N CYS A 145 -0.66 17.68 7.91
CA CYS A 145 -1.00 19.02 7.44
C CYS A 145 -1.87 19.78 8.46
N THR A 146 -2.85 19.12 9.07
CA THR A 146 -3.73 19.74 10.07
C THR A 146 -2.97 20.16 11.32
N PHE A 147 -2.14 19.29 11.90
CA PHE A 147 -1.37 19.64 13.10
C PHE A 147 -0.25 20.64 12.81
N ALA A 148 0.33 20.63 11.60
CA ALA A 148 1.25 21.69 11.18
C ALA A 148 0.53 23.06 11.10
N TYR A 149 -0.68 23.09 10.55
CA TYR A 149 -1.50 24.30 10.51
C TYR A 149 -1.85 24.81 11.92
N ILE A 150 -2.30 23.91 12.80
CA ILE A 150 -2.60 24.25 14.20
C ILE A 150 -1.36 24.79 14.92
N ALA A 151 -0.20 24.14 14.74
CA ALA A 151 1.06 24.59 15.33
C ALA A 151 1.39 26.03 14.92
N VAL A 152 1.29 26.34 13.62
CA VAL A 152 1.61 27.67 13.09
C VAL A 152 0.63 28.72 13.61
N ASN A 153 -0.67 28.43 13.65
CA ASN A 153 -1.66 29.37 14.19
C ASN A 153 -1.43 29.64 15.69
N HIS A 154 -1.10 28.60 16.46
CA HIS A 154 -0.78 28.76 17.89
C HIS A 154 0.50 29.58 18.08
N VAL A 155 1.55 29.35 17.26
CA VAL A 155 2.77 30.18 17.29
C VAL A 155 2.47 31.64 16.95
N ALA A 156 1.60 31.89 15.99
CA ALA A 156 1.25 33.23 15.53
C ALA A 156 0.22 33.95 16.42
N ASN A 157 -0.27 33.32 17.51
CA ASN A 157 -1.39 33.80 18.34
C ASN A 157 -2.64 34.15 17.51
N VAL A 158 -2.88 33.43 16.42
CA VAL A 158 -4.10 33.57 15.62
C VAL A 158 -5.12 32.61 16.22
N GLU A 159 -6.02 33.13 17.06
CA GLU A 159 -7.19 32.38 17.51
C GLU A 159 -8.16 32.19 16.32
N ASN A 160 -8.67 30.96 16.16
CA ASN A 160 -9.77 30.65 15.23
C ASN A 160 -11.12 30.91 15.89
#